data_AF-A0A067W5W5-F1
#
_entry.id   AF-A0A067W5W5-F1
#
_cell.length_a   1.000
_cell.length_b   1.000
_cell.length_c   1.000
_cell.angle_alpha   90.00
_cell.angle_beta   90.00
_cell.angle_gamma   90.00
#
_symmetry.space_group_name_H-M   'P 1'
#
loop_
_entity.id
_entity.type
_entity.pdbx_description
1 polymer ?
#
loop_
_entity_poly.entity_id
_entity_poly.type
_entity_poly.pdbx_seq_one_letter_code
_entity_poly.pdbx_strand_id
1 'polypeptide(L)'
;MAKKMNVHAIENNGEALANLDQAARIATGLKTVVCEKRDLFRRPLSAKELECFDSVVFDPPRSGAEEQVNELDKTTVARVVAVSCNPITLARDLSLLVAGGYIIEKVVSIDQFLWSPHIEIVATLRKQKTKKSWKL
;
A
#
# COMPACT_ATOMS: atom_id res chain seq x y z
N MET A 1 11.07 -3.65 5.54
CA MET A 1 10.78 -4.22 4.22
C MET A 1 12.02 -4.36 3.34
N ALA A 2 12.73 -3.26 3.02
CA ALA A 2 13.88 -3.25 2.10
C ALA A 2 15.08 -4.15 2.47
N LYS A 3 15.28 -4.49 3.75
CA LYS A 3 16.28 -5.51 4.17
C LYS A 3 16.02 -6.91 3.60
N LYS A 4 14.78 -7.21 3.18
CA LYS A 4 14.35 -8.55 2.75
C LYS A 4 13.79 -8.60 1.33
N MET A 5 13.27 -7.50 0.80
CA MET A 5 12.56 -7.43 -0.48
C MET A 5 12.96 -6.19 -1.27
N ASN A 6 12.91 -6.26 -2.60
CA ASN A 6 13.01 -5.07 -3.45
C ASN A 6 11.79 -4.18 -3.19
N VAL A 7 11.97 -2.86 -3.25
CA VAL A 7 10.91 -1.88 -2.99
C VAL A 7 10.77 -0.95 -4.18
N HIS A 8 9.55 -0.76 -4.67
CA HIS A 8 9.21 0.32 -5.58
C HIS A 8 8.41 1.35 -4.78
N ALA A 9 9.02 2.52 -4.52
CA ALA A 9 8.41 3.63 -3.81
C ALA A 9 7.85 4.63 -4.80
N ILE A 10 6.58 4.98 -4.64
CA ILE A 10 5.85 5.86 -5.55
C ILE A 10 5.26 7.00 -4.75
N GLU A 11 5.57 8.23 -5.15
CA GLU A 11 5.21 9.44 -4.41
C GLU A 11 5.10 10.64 -5.37
N ASN A 12 4.23 11.61 -5.09
CA ASN A 12 4.09 12.81 -5.90
C ASN A 12 5.13 13.88 -5.53
N ASN A 13 5.56 13.92 -4.27
CA ASN A 13 6.60 14.84 -3.80
C ASN A 13 8.01 14.38 -4.25
N GLY A 14 8.60 15.15 -5.17
CA GLY A 14 9.93 14.86 -5.71
C GLY A 14 11.07 15.01 -4.69
N GLU A 15 10.95 15.94 -3.73
CA GLU A 15 11.96 16.12 -2.68
C GLU A 15 11.94 14.95 -1.70
N ALA A 16 10.75 14.47 -1.34
CA ALA A 16 10.60 13.28 -0.51
C ALA A 16 11.26 12.05 -1.17
N LEU A 17 11.07 11.87 -2.48
CA LEU A 17 11.74 10.81 -3.24
C LEU A 17 13.25 10.98 -3.31
N ALA A 18 13.75 12.21 -3.48
CA ALA A 18 15.19 12.47 -3.49
C ALA A 18 15.82 12.13 -2.12
N ASN A 19 15.14 12.49 -1.03
CA ASN A 19 15.55 12.14 0.33
C ASN A 19 15.54 10.62 0.55
N LEU A 20 14.52 9.91 0.06
CA LEU A 20 14.43 8.46 0.13
C LEU A 20 15.56 7.77 -0.65
N ASP A 21 15.83 8.20 -1.88
CA ASP A 21 16.89 7.65 -2.72
C ASP A 21 18.27 7.89 -2.08
N GLN A 22 18.54 9.09 -1.57
CA GLN A 22 19.78 9.38 -0.85
C GLN A 22 19.95 8.49 0.38
N ALA A 23 18.89 8.37 1.20
CA ALA A 23 18.91 7.51 2.38
C ALA A 23 19.12 6.03 2.02
N ALA A 24 18.48 5.55 0.94
CA ALA A 24 18.63 4.17 0.47
C ALA A 24 20.05 3.86 -0.01
N ARG A 25 20.74 4.82 -0.64
CA ARG A 25 22.13 4.66 -1.14
C ARG A 25 23.17 4.57 -0.04
N ILE A 26 22.99 5.30 1.06
CA ILE A 26 23.93 5.30 2.18
C ILE A 26 23.67 4.17 3.19
N ALA A 27 22.46 3.60 3.18
CA ALA A 27 22.09 2.52 4.08
C ALA A 27 22.75 1.18 3.67
N THR A 28 23.22 0.43 4.65
CA THR A 28 23.80 -0.90 4.44
C THR A 28 22.76 -2.01 4.62
N GLY A 29 22.91 -3.09 3.85
CA GLY A 29 22.05 -4.28 3.98
C GLY A 29 20.63 -4.12 3.46
N LEU A 30 20.36 -3.13 2.61
CA LEU A 30 19.11 -3.02 1.86
C LEU A 30 19.22 -3.73 0.52
N LYS A 31 18.10 -4.29 0.06
CA LYS A 31 17.89 -4.64 -1.35
C LYS A 31 17.55 -3.39 -2.16
N THR A 32 17.36 -3.54 -3.46
CA THR A 32 17.06 -2.45 -4.39
C THR A 32 15.81 -1.67 -3.97
N VAL A 33 15.95 -0.35 -3.92
CA VAL A 33 14.85 0.61 -3.78
C VAL A 33 14.80 1.44 -5.06
N VAL A 34 13.69 1.39 -5.78
CA VAL A 34 13.41 2.20 -6.96
C VAL A 34 12.38 3.26 -6.58
N CYS A 35 12.56 4.48 -7.05
CA CYS A 35 11.66 5.60 -6.81
C CYS A 35 10.97 6.02 -8.13
N GLU A 36 9.66 6.21 -8.11
CA GLU A 36 8.87 6.77 -9.23
C GLU A 36 8.07 7.98 -8.73
N LYS A 37 8.24 9.12 -9.41
CA LYS A 37 7.39 10.29 -9.17
C LYS A 37 6.06 10.12 -9.88
N ARG A 38 4.95 10.02 -9.14
CA ARG A 38 3.60 9.87 -9.72
C ARG A 38 2.55 10.44 -8.78
N ASP A 39 1.60 11.15 -9.36
CA ASP A 39 0.38 11.55 -8.67
C ASP A 39 -0.62 10.38 -8.67
N LEU A 40 -0.64 9.61 -7.58
CA LEU A 40 -1.53 8.45 -7.43
C LEU A 40 -3.01 8.84 -7.25
N PHE A 41 -3.32 10.10 -6.95
CA PHE A 41 -4.71 10.59 -6.89
C PHE A 41 -5.30 10.87 -8.26
N ARG A 42 -4.46 11.12 -9.26
CA ARG A 42 -4.91 11.38 -10.64
C ARG A 42 -4.60 10.23 -11.58
N ARG A 43 -3.57 9.46 -11.25
CA ARG A 43 -3.05 8.35 -12.05
C ARG A 43 -2.67 7.22 -11.09
N PRO A 44 -3.63 6.48 -10.52
CA PRO A 44 -3.32 5.31 -9.70
C PRO A 44 -2.53 4.28 -10.52
N LEU A 45 -1.84 3.35 -9.86
CA LEU A 45 -1.34 2.16 -10.52
C LEU A 45 -2.52 1.31 -10.99
N SER A 46 -2.51 0.96 -12.27
CA SER A 46 -3.49 0.03 -12.84
C SER A 46 -3.31 -1.38 -12.28
N ALA A 47 -4.37 -2.19 -12.32
CA ALA A 47 -4.32 -3.61 -11.94
C ALA A 47 -3.16 -4.36 -12.60
N LYS A 48 -2.90 -4.09 -13.89
CA LYS A 48 -1.80 -4.72 -14.64
C LYS A 48 -0.42 -4.31 -14.11
N GLU A 49 -0.23 -3.04 -13.75
CA GLU A 49 1.01 -2.58 -13.11
C GLU A 49 1.16 -3.22 -11.72
N LEU A 50 0.06 -3.42 -11.00
CA LEU A 50 0.05 -4.00 -9.66
C LEU A 50 0.36 -5.50 -9.62
N GLU A 51 0.02 -6.26 -10.68
CA GLU A 51 0.24 -7.72 -10.72
C GLU A 51 1.71 -8.14 -10.57
N CYS A 52 2.66 -7.24 -10.82
CA CYS A 52 4.08 -7.54 -10.66
C CYS A 52 4.55 -7.50 -9.18
N PHE A 53 3.69 -7.07 -8.25
CA PHE A 53 4.03 -6.99 -6.82
C PHE A 53 3.43 -8.14 -6.02
N ASP A 54 4.21 -8.68 -5.08
CA ASP A 54 3.71 -9.66 -4.10
C ASP A 54 2.94 -9.00 -2.95
N SER A 55 3.23 -7.74 -2.66
CA SER A 55 2.65 -7.00 -1.54
C SER A 55 2.62 -5.51 -1.81
N VAL A 56 1.59 -4.83 -1.31
CA VAL A 56 1.42 -3.37 -1.40
C VAL A 56 1.25 -2.78 -0.01
N VAL A 57 1.90 -1.65 0.23
CA VAL A 57 1.71 -0.81 1.42
C VAL A 57 1.29 0.56 0.93
N PHE A 58 0.21 1.12 1.47
CA PHE A 58 -0.21 2.48 1.15
C PHE A 58 -0.55 3.27 2.41
N ASP A 59 -0.22 4.56 2.39
CA ASP A 59 -0.48 5.55 3.45
C ASP A 59 -0.98 6.84 2.77
N PRO A 60 -2.29 6.97 2.55
CA PRO A 60 -2.86 8.06 1.77
C PRO A 60 -3.14 9.28 2.66
N PRO A 61 -3.29 10.48 2.08
CA PRO A 61 -3.91 11.61 2.78
C PRO A 61 -5.34 11.27 3.27
N ARG A 62 -5.92 12.17 4.06
CA ARG A 62 -7.20 11.96 4.77
C ARG A 62 -8.39 11.56 3.89
N SER A 63 -8.34 11.86 2.58
CA SER A 63 -9.34 11.44 1.60
C SER A 63 -9.36 9.92 1.33
N GLY A 64 -8.34 9.18 1.78
CA GLY A 64 -8.18 7.74 1.54
C GLY A 64 -7.60 7.44 0.16
N ALA A 65 -7.61 6.17 -0.21
CA ALA A 65 -6.97 5.60 -1.40
C ALA A 65 -7.98 4.95 -2.37
N GLU A 66 -9.23 5.44 -2.40
CA GLU A 66 -10.35 4.81 -3.12
C GLU A 66 -10.01 4.37 -4.55
N GLU A 67 -9.43 5.26 -5.37
CA GLU A 67 -9.06 4.92 -6.75
C GLU A 67 -8.00 3.82 -6.82
N GLN A 68 -6.98 3.88 -5.97
CA GLN A 68 -5.92 2.87 -5.92
C GLN A 68 -6.45 1.52 -5.42
N VAL A 69 -7.39 1.55 -4.48
CA VAL A 69 -8.07 0.36 -3.94
C VAL A 69 -8.95 -0.30 -4.99
N ASN A 70 -9.67 0.47 -5.80
CA ASN A 70 -10.45 -0.05 -6.92
C ASN A 70 -9.57 -0.78 -7.95
N GLU A 71 -8.31 -0.37 -8.14
CA GLU A 71 -7.36 -1.12 -8.96
C GLU A 71 -6.79 -2.35 -8.25
N LEU A 72 -6.56 -2.29 -6.93
CA LEU A 72 -6.09 -3.44 -6.13
C LEU A 72 -7.12 -4.57 -6.05
N ASP A 73 -8.40 -4.25 -5.95
CA ASP A 73 -9.52 -5.20 -5.98
C ASP A 73 -9.39 -6.19 -7.15
N LYS A 74 -9.09 -5.64 -8.34
CA LYS A 74 -8.98 -6.37 -9.61
C LYS A 74 -7.73 -7.28 -9.70
N THR A 75 -6.85 -7.28 -8.70
CA THR A 75 -5.56 -7.97 -8.75
C THR A 75 -5.53 -9.26 -7.93
N THR A 76 -4.46 -10.04 -8.10
CA THR A 76 -4.11 -11.17 -7.23
C THR A 76 -2.95 -10.85 -6.26
N VAL A 77 -2.71 -9.58 -5.95
CA VAL A 77 -1.69 -9.18 -4.97
C VAL A 77 -2.01 -9.86 -3.65
N ALA A 78 -1.04 -10.58 -3.08
CA ALA A 78 -1.34 -11.52 -2.00
C ALA A 78 -1.55 -10.82 -0.66
N ARG A 79 -0.92 -9.64 -0.46
CA ARG A 79 -0.94 -8.92 0.81
C ARG A 79 -1.03 -7.41 0.59
N VAL A 80 -1.91 -6.78 1.35
CA VAL A 80 -2.07 -5.33 1.38
C VAL A 80 -1.93 -4.87 2.83
N VAL A 81 -1.17 -3.80 3.05
CA VAL A 81 -1.12 -3.08 4.32
C VAL A 81 -1.64 -1.67 4.07
N ALA A 82 -2.79 -1.36 4.69
CA ALA A 82 -3.41 -0.05 4.63
C ALA A 82 -3.07 0.72 5.89
N VAL A 83 -2.50 1.91 5.73
CA VAL A 83 -2.21 2.88 6.80
C VAL A 83 -3.17 4.05 6.62
N SER A 84 -3.67 4.65 7.71
CA SER A 84 -4.60 5.78 7.63
C SER A 84 -4.78 6.50 8.96
N CYS A 85 -4.69 7.83 8.89
CA CYS A 85 -5.07 8.74 9.97
C CYS A 85 -6.58 9.07 10.00
N ASN A 86 -7.40 8.47 9.12
CA ASN A 86 -8.84 8.72 9.04
C ASN A 86 -9.64 7.40 9.05
N PRO A 87 -10.27 7.03 10.19
CA PRO A 87 -10.99 5.76 10.30
C PRO A 87 -12.17 5.64 9.33
N ILE A 88 -12.79 6.74 8.91
CA ILE A 88 -13.96 6.73 8.03
C ILE A 88 -13.56 6.32 6.62
N THR A 89 -12.54 6.97 6.06
CA THR A 89 -12.08 6.63 4.70
C THR A 89 -11.34 5.30 4.68
N LEU A 90 -10.64 4.93 5.77
CA LEU A 90 -10.11 3.59 5.92
C LEU A 90 -11.23 2.52 5.88
N ALA A 91 -12.34 2.73 6.57
CA ALA A 91 -13.45 1.77 6.56
C ALA A 91 -14.04 1.56 5.14
N ARG A 92 -14.19 2.63 4.36
CA ARG A 92 -14.59 2.54 2.94
C ARG A 92 -13.57 1.72 2.15
N ASP A 93 -12.30 2.07 2.25
CA ASP A 93 -11.22 1.44 1.49
C ASP A 93 -11.09 -0.06 1.84
N LEU A 94 -11.21 -0.41 3.12
CA LEU A 94 -11.23 -1.81 3.57
C LEU A 94 -12.46 -2.57 3.05
N SER A 95 -13.64 -1.92 3.02
CA SER A 95 -14.85 -2.55 2.47
C SER A 95 -14.70 -2.90 0.99
N LEU A 96 -14.06 -2.04 0.20
CA LEU A 96 -13.77 -2.29 -1.21
C LEU A 96 -12.77 -3.44 -1.38
N LEU A 97 -11.69 -3.47 -0.60
CA LEU A 97 -10.74 -4.58 -0.62
C LEU A 97 -11.41 -5.92 -0.22
N VAL A 98 -12.28 -5.92 0.78
CA VAL A 98 -13.01 -7.12 1.20
C VAL A 98 -13.99 -7.59 0.14
N ALA A 99 -14.71 -6.66 -0.53
CA ALA A 99 -15.54 -6.99 -1.68
C ALA A 99 -14.69 -7.64 -2.80
N GLY A 100 -13.43 -7.23 -2.92
CA GLY A 100 -12.44 -7.83 -3.80
C GLY A 100 -11.81 -9.14 -3.34
N GLY A 101 -12.33 -9.75 -2.28
CA GLY A 101 -11.87 -11.06 -1.78
C GLY A 101 -10.62 -11.01 -0.92
N TYR A 102 -10.20 -9.83 -0.45
CA TYR A 102 -9.24 -9.75 0.64
C TYR A 102 -9.90 -10.09 1.98
N ILE A 103 -9.13 -10.69 2.89
CA ILE A 103 -9.51 -10.96 4.27
C ILE A 103 -8.65 -10.07 5.17
N ILE A 104 -9.28 -9.33 6.07
CA ILE A 104 -8.57 -8.54 7.09
C ILE A 104 -7.97 -9.51 8.11
N GLU A 105 -6.64 -9.56 8.21
CA GLU A 105 -5.92 -10.40 9.18
C GLU A 105 -5.76 -9.69 10.53
N LYS A 106 -5.53 -8.37 10.51
CA LYS A 106 -5.26 -7.58 11.71
C LYS A 106 -5.59 -6.11 11.49
N VAL A 107 -6.07 -5.44 12.53
CA VAL A 107 -6.18 -3.97 12.61
C VAL A 107 -5.51 -3.51 13.90
N VAL A 108 -4.69 -2.47 13.82
CA VAL A 108 -3.96 -1.89 14.96
C VAL A 108 -4.18 -0.39 14.96
N SER A 109 -4.72 0.14 16.05
CA SER A 109 -4.78 1.57 16.34
C SER A 109 -3.50 2.02 17.04
N ILE A 110 -2.96 3.17 16.65
CA ILE A 110 -1.74 3.77 17.16
C ILE A 110 -2.06 5.20 17.57
N ASP A 111 -1.89 5.50 18.86
CA ASP A 111 -2.00 6.86 19.40
C ASP A 111 -0.71 7.63 19.12
N GLN A 112 -0.58 8.10 17.87
CA GLN A 112 0.57 8.88 17.41
C GLN A 112 0.51 10.36 17.85
N PHE A 113 -0.69 10.85 18.17
CA PHE A 113 -0.97 12.26 18.40
C PHE A 113 -1.66 12.47 19.76
N LEU A 114 -0.85 12.39 20.82
CA LEU A 114 -1.31 12.54 22.20
C LEU A 114 -2.14 13.82 22.38
N TRP A 115 -3.22 13.69 23.15
CA TRP A 115 -4.15 14.78 23.46
C TRP A 115 -4.87 15.38 22.25
N SER A 116 -4.95 14.64 21.15
CA SER A 116 -5.73 14.99 19.97
C SER A 116 -6.82 13.94 19.70
N PRO A 117 -7.84 14.27 18.90
CA PRO A 117 -8.82 13.27 18.44
C PRO A 117 -8.30 12.40 17.28
N HIS A 118 -7.08 12.62 16.78
CA HIS A 118 -6.54 11.88 15.64
C HIS A 118 -5.99 10.52 16.07
N ILE A 119 -6.28 9.49 15.27
CA ILE A 119 -5.78 8.13 15.47
C ILE A 119 -5.16 7.63 14.17
N GLU A 120 -3.99 7.02 14.28
CA GLU A 120 -3.36 6.33 13.16
C GLU A 120 -3.76 4.85 13.20
N ILE A 121 -4.10 4.25 12.06
CA ILE A 121 -4.59 2.88 12.00
C ILE A 121 -3.85 2.11 10.91
N VAL A 122 -3.36 0.91 11.26
CA VAL A 122 -2.75 -0.02 10.32
C VAL A 122 -3.59 -1.28 10.21
N ALA A 123 -4.05 -1.60 9.01
CA ALA A 123 -4.76 -2.83 8.69
C ALA A 123 -3.93 -3.71 7.75
N THR A 124 -3.77 -4.98 8.10
CA THR A 124 -3.14 -5.99 7.24
C THR A 124 -4.21 -6.88 6.66
N LEU A 125 -4.19 -7.05 5.34
CA LEU A 125 -5.11 -7.89 4.59
C LEU A 125 -4.36 -8.90 3.74
N ARG A 126 -5.01 -10.04 3.48
CA ARG A 126 -4.49 -11.10 2.62
C ARG A 126 -5.55 -11.58 1.63
N LYS A 127 -5.12 -11.88 0.40
CA LYS A 127 -5.91 -12.55 -0.63
C LYS A 127 -5.25 -13.87 -0.99
N GLN A 128 -6.02 -14.93 -1.17
CA GLN A 128 -5.46 -16.20 -1.64
C GLN A 128 -5.10 -16.05 -3.12
N LYS A 129 -3.84 -16.36 -3.50
CA LYS A 129 -3.49 -16.49 -4.92
C LYS A 129 -4.31 -17.65 -5.49
N THR A 130 -5.22 -17.34 -6.41
CA THR A 130 -5.93 -18.37 -7.16
C THR A 130 -4.90 -19.08 -8.03
N LYS A 131 -4.71 -20.39 -7.81
CA LYS A 131 -3.89 -21.19 -8.72
C LYS A 131 -4.58 -21.16 -10.08
N LYS A 132 -3.96 -20.57 -11.11
CA LYS A 132 -4.42 -20.78 -12.49
C LYS A 132 -4.37 -22.29 -12.75
N SER A 133 -5.52 -22.93 -12.82
CA SER A 133 -5.64 -24.32 -13.27
C SER A 133 -5.44 -24.30 -14.78
N TRP A 134 -4.26 -24.69 -15.24
CA TRP A 134 -4.04 -24.98 -16.64
C TRP A 134 -4.69 -26.33 -16.90
N LYS A 135 -5.89 -26.32 -17.50
CA LYS A 135 -6.42 -27.53 -18.14
C LYS A 135 -5.65 -27.69 -19.46
N LEU A 136 -4.89 -28.77 -19.58
CA LEU A 136 -4.39 -29.30 -20.84
C LEU A 136 -5.57 -29.72 -21.73
#